data_AF-A0A937DAL4-F1
#
_entry.id   AF-A0A937DAL4-F1
#
_cell.length_a   1.000
_cell.length_b   1.000
_cell.length_c   1.000
_cell.angle_alpha   90.00
_cell.angle_beta   90.00
_cell.angle_gamma   90.00
#
_symmetry.space_group_name_H-M   'P 1'
#
loop_
_entity.id
_entity.type
_entity.pdbx_description
1 polymer ?
#
loop_
_entity_poly.entity_id
_entity_poly.type
_entity_poly.pdbx_seq_one_letter_code
_entity_poly.pdbx_strand_id
1 'polypeptide(L)'
;MKKILIYIGFIIVLTVIGFLIRGSFLDISFSQLNKRDIEIISYTMNGQFKSHLIFALSIGIVPLLYLISDKFSKLKSLNQTLATLGIIFGCGILSWQLRMFQLNNQLQRLSEFDLGNGIKNSMDFQNLSFGRYLFVGFLIGTLISVLLFRMKNRSTME
;
A
#
# COMPACT_ATOMS: atom_id res chain seq x y z
N MET A 1 -6.30 -9.66 28.11
CA MET A 1 -6.91 -8.35 27.78
C MET A 1 -5.88 -7.24 27.53
N LYS A 2 -4.94 -6.96 28.44
CA LYS A 2 -3.91 -5.90 28.26
C LYS A 2 -3.20 -5.91 26.88
N LYS A 3 -2.70 -7.07 26.42
CA LYS A 3 -2.02 -7.19 25.12
C LYS A 3 -2.92 -6.79 23.93
N ILE A 4 -4.19 -7.21 23.95
CA ILE A 4 -5.16 -6.88 22.89
C ILE A 4 -5.41 -5.36 22.85
N LEU A 5 -5.53 -4.74 24.02
CA LEU A 5 -5.73 -3.30 24.18
C LEU A 5 -4.55 -2.50 23.61
N ILE A 6 -3.32 -2.98 23.81
CA ILE A 6 -2.11 -2.39 23.23
C ILE A 6 -2.16 -2.45 21.69
N TYR A 7 -2.55 -3.58 21.10
CA TYR A 7 -2.66 -3.70 19.64
C TYR A 7 -3.76 -2.82 19.06
N ILE A 8 -4.91 -2.71 19.74
CA ILE A 8 -5.97 -1.77 19.34
C ILE A 8 -5.44 -0.34 19.37
N GLY A 9 -4.70 0.04 20.42
CA GLY A 9 -4.04 1.34 20.50
C GLY A 9 -3.09 1.59 19.34
N PHE A 10 -2.24 0.61 19.00
CA PHE A 10 -1.33 0.70 17.85
C PHE A 10 -2.06 0.83 16.52
N ILE A 11 -3.16 0.09 16.31
CA ILE A 11 -3.98 0.20 15.10
C ILE A 11 -4.55 1.61 14.97
N ILE A 12 -5.10 2.17 16.06
CA ILE A 12 -5.64 3.53 16.06
C ILE A 12 -4.54 4.55 15.75
N VAL A 13 -3.40 4.47 16.44
CA VAL A 13 -2.26 5.38 16.24
C VAL A 13 -1.75 5.32 14.80
N LEU A 14 -1.57 4.12 14.25
CA LEU A 14 -1.11 3.95 12.87
C LEU A 14 -2.14 4.38 11.84
N THR A 15 -3.43 4.22 12.13
CA THR A 15 -4.50 4.74 11.26
C THR A 15 -4.46 6.28 11.24
N VAL A 16 -4.29 6.93 12.39
CA VAL A 16 -4.15 8.40 12.48
C VAL A 16 -2.89 8.86 11.74
N ILE A 17 -1.75 8.19 11.95
CA ILE A 17 -0.52 8.48 11.22
C ILE A 17 -0.76 8.32 9.72
N GLY A 18 -1.36 7.22 9.28
CA GLY A 18 -1.74 6.97 7.89
C GLY A 18 -2.64 8.06 7.31
N PHE A 19 -3.57 8.59 8.11
CA PHE A 19 -4.41 9.70 7.72
C PHE A 19 -3.61 10.99 7.50
N LEU A 20 -2.65 11.29 8.38
CA LEU A 20 -1.83 12.51 8.30
C LEU A 20 -0.81 12.47 7.15
N ILE A 21 -0.14 11.33 6.93
CA ILE A 21 0.92 11.22 5.92
C ILE A 21 0.41 11.03 4.49
N ARG A 22 -0.90 10.81 4.30
CA ARG A 22 -1.48 10.56 2.97
C ARG A 22 -1.16 11.68 1.99
N GLY A 23 -1.22 12.94 2.42
CA GLY A 23 -0.91 14.10 1.56
C GLY A 23 0.47 13.94 0.93
N SER A 24 1.50 13.81 1.79
CA SER A 24 2.88 13.58 1.35
C SER A 24 3.02 12.33 0.46
N PHE A 25 2.33 11.24 0.79
CA PHE A 25 2.35 10.02 -0.02
C PHE A 25 1.78 10.25 -1.43
N LEU A 26 0.69 10.99 -1.55
CA LEU A 26 0.11 11.33 -2.85
C LEU A 26 0.99 12.30 -3.63
N ASP A 27 1.60 13.28 -2.98
CA ASP A 27 2.53 14.22 -3.62
C ASP A 27 3.72 13.47 -4.22
N ILE A 28 4.31 12.54 -3.46
CA ILE A 28 5.40 11.67 -3.93
C ILE A 28 4.92 10.76 -5.08
N SER A 29 3.71 10.21 -4.98
CA SER A 29 3.15 9.38 -6.05
C SER A 29 2.95 10.22 -7.32
N PHE A 30 2.47 11.44 -7.19
CA PHE A 30 2.21 12.33 -8.30
C PHE A 30 3.47 12.89 -8.96
N SER A 31 4.54 13.12 -8.20
CA SER A 31 5.82 13.55 -8.76
C SER A 31 6.48 12.47 -9.61
N GLN A 32 6.14 11.20 -9.38
CA GLN A 32 6.65 10.06 -10.15
C GLN A 32 5.80 9.74 -11.40
N LEU A 33 4.65 10.41 -11.59
CA LEU A 33 3.83 10.24 -12.79
C LEU A 33 4.36 11.09 -13.94
N ASN A 34 4.49 10.50 -15.12
CA ASN A 34 4.86 11.22 -16.35
C ASN A 34 3.64 11.94 -16.94
N LYS A 35 3.28 13.08 -16.34
CA LYS A 35 2.09 13.90 -16.69
C LYS A 35 2.31 14.75 -17.94
N ARG A 36 2.64 14.14 -19.08
CA ARG A 36 2.70 14.85 -20.37
C ARG A 36 1.27 15.18 -20.82
N ASP A 37 0.81 16.39 -20.50
CA ASP A 37 -0.45 17.01 -20.93
C ASP A 37 -1.76 16.32 -20.49
N ILE A 38 -1.70 15.45 -19.47
CA ILE A 38 -2.88 14.77 -18.90
C ILE A 38 -3.25 15.38 -17.55
N GLU A 39 -4.47 15.89 -17.44
CA GLU A 39 -5.01 16.41 -16.18
C GLU A 39 -5.60 15.28 -15.33
N ILE A 40 -5.20 15.20 -14.06
CA ILE A 40 -5.80 14.30 -13.09
C ILE A 40 -6.97 15.05 -12.45
N ILE A 41 -8.18 14.70 -12.85
CA ILE A 41 -9.40 15.37 -12.39
C ILE A 41 -10.05 14.51 -11.31
N SER A 42 -10.52 15.17 -10.24
CA SER A 42 -11.36 14.52 -9.26
C SER A 42 -12.78 15.02 -9.40
N TYR A 43 -13.68 14.14 -9.86
CA TYR A 43 -15.07 14.50 -10.12
C TYR A 43 -15.92 14.55 -8.85
N THR A 44 -15.47 13.96 -7.73
CA THR A 44 -16.25 13.90 -6.49
C THR A 44 -15.39 13.97 -5.22
N MET A 45 -15.77 14.85 -4.29
CA MET A 45 -15.15 14.97 -2.95
C MET A 45 -15.27 13.65 -2.15
N ASN A 46 -16.39 12.93 -2.32
CA ASN A 46 -16.62 11.61 -1.72
C ASN A 46 -15.57 10.57 -2.18
N GLY A 47 -15.18 10.59 -3.46
CA GLY A 47 -14.16 9.68 -3.99
C GLY A 47 -12.78 9.91 -3.35
N GLN A 48 -12.42 11.18 -3.14
CA GLN A 48 -11.16 11.53 -2.46
C GLN A 48 -11.17 11.09 -1.01
N PHE A 49 -12.28 11.31 -0.29
CA PHE A 49 -12.41 10.91 1.10
C PHE A 49 -12.37 9.38 1.28
N LYS A 50 -13.07 8.61 0.42
CA LYS A 50 -12.98 7.14 0.42
C LYS A 50 -11.55 6.66 0.17
N SER A 51 -10.86 7.25 -0.80
CA SER A 51 -9.44 6.94 -1.07
C SER A 51 -8.55 7.25 0.14
N HIS A 52 -8.86 8.33 0.86
CA HIS A 52 -8.17 8.70 2.11
C HIS A 52 -8.37 7.67 3.20
N LEU A 53 -9.62 7.28 3.45
CA LEU A 53 -9.94 6.25 4.44
C LEU A 53 -9.28 4.92 4.12
N ILE A 54 -9.33 4.49 2.84
CA ILE A 54 -8.69 3.24 2.41
C ILE A 54 -7.19 3.29 2.70
N PHE A 55 -6.50 4.38 2.35
CA PHE A 55 -5.07 4.52 2.63
C PHE A 55 -4.77 4.47 4.14
N ALA A 56 -5.50 5.24 4.94
CA ALA A 56 -5.31 5.27 6.39
C ALA A 56 -5.52 3.88 7.02
N LEU A 57 -6.58 3.17 6.63
CA LEU A 57 -6.84 1.80 7.07
C LEU A 57 -5.76 0.81 6.60
N SER A 58 -5.20 1.01 5.42
CA SER A 58 -4.11 0.18 4.89
C SER A 58 -2.86 0.27 5.77
N ILE A 59 -2.54 1.45 6.29
CA ILE A 59 -1.45 1.63 7.26
C ILE A 59 -1.86 1.08 8.63
N GLY A 60 -3.09 1.35 9.06
CA GLY A 60 -3.63 0.91 10.35
C GLY A 60 -3.69 -0.59 10.53
N ILE A 61 -3.83 -1.37 9.46
CA ILE A 61 -3.95 -2.83 9.54
C ILE A 61 -2.60 -3.57 9.68
N VAL A 62 -1.47 -2.89 9.49
CA VAL A 62 -0.13 -3.49 9.57
C VAL A 62 0.14 -4.26 10.88
N PRO A 63 -0.22 -3.74 12.08
CA PRO A 63 -0.05 -4.50 13.33
C PRO A 63 -0.85 -5.80 13.36
N LEU A 64 -2.03 -5.81 12.74
CA LEU A 64 -2.88 -6.99 12.65
C LEU A 64 -2.29 -8.02 11.68
N LEU A 65 -1.74 -7.57 10.56
CA LEU A 65 -1.01 -8.43 9.62
C LEU A 65 0.25 -9.04 10.24
N TYR A 66 0.97 -8.25 11.04
CA TYR A 66 2.08 -8.76 11.85
C TYR A 66 1.61 -9.84 12.83
N LEU A 67 0.52 -9.62 13.56
CA LEU A 67 -0.05 -10.61 14.49
C LEU A 67 -0.43 -11.91 13.81
N ILE A 68 -1.02 -11.83 12.61
CA ILE A 68 -1.31 -13.00 11.79
C ILE A 68 0.01 -13.73 11.48
N SER A 69 1.01 -13.00 10.99
CA SER A 69 2.32 -13.59 10.66
C SER A 69 2.96 -14.29 11.86
N ASP A 70 2.97 -13.63 13.02
CA ASP A 70 3.52 -14.19 14.25
C ASP A 70 2.78 -15.46 14.69
N LYS A 71 1.44 -15.44 14.65
CA LYS A 71 0.60 -16.58 15.03
C LYS A 71 0.85 -17.82 14.15
N PHE A 72 1.04 -17.63 12.85
CA PHE A 72 1.22 -18.75 11.91
C PHE A 72 2.68 -19.22 11.81
N SER A 73 3.65 -18.32 11.95
CA SER A 73 5.07 -18.66 11.82
C SER A 73 5.75 -18.97 13.14
N LYS A 74 5.16 -18.60 14.29
CA LYS A 74 5.77 -18.69 15.64
C LYS A 74 7.13 -18.01 15.66
N LEU A 75 7.17 -16.69 15.43
CA LEU A 75 8.42 -15.95 15.36
C LEU A 75 9.10 -15.97 16.75
N LYS A 76 10.35 -16.46 16.82
CA LYS A 76 11.06 -16.66 18.09
C LYS A 76 12.07 -15.55 18.40
N SER A 77 12.48 -14.78 17.38
CA SER A 77 13.58 -13.81 17.48
C SER A 77 13.15 -12.44 16.95
N LEU A 78 13.69 -11.39 17.56
CA LEU A 78 13.52 -9.99 17.13
C LEU A 78 13.93 -9.78 15.68
N ASN A 79 14.96 -10.49 15.19
CA ASN A 79 15.40 -10.44 13.80
C ASN A 79 14.33 -10.98 12.85
N GLN A 80 13.58 -12.02 13.26
CA GLN A 80 12.48 -12.56 12.46
C GLN A 80 11.30 -11.57 12.43
N THR A 81 11.01 -10.93 13.55
CA THR A 81 10.00 -9.84 13.61
C THR A 81 10.34 -8.68 12.68
N LEU A 82 11.58 -8.17 12.73
CA LEU A 82 12.02 -7.09 11.85
C LEU A 82 11.99 -7.51 10.38
N ALA A 83 12.41 -8.74 10.07
CA ALA A 83 12.35 -9.27 8.72
C ALA A 83 10.90 -9.43 8.22
N THR A 84 9.98 -9.91 9.05
CA THR A 84 8.54 -9.99 8.72
C THR A 84 7.97 -8.61 8.39
N LEU A 85 8.21 -7.61 9.26
CA LEU A 85 7.76 -6.25 9.00
C LEU A 85 8.41 -5.69 7.73
N GLY A 86 9.70 -5.92 7.53
CA GLY A 86 10.43 -5.55 6.33
C GLY A 86 9.84 -6.16 5.05
N ILE A 87 9.46 -7.44 5.08
CA ILE A 87 8.79 -8.11 3.94
C ILE A 87 7.41 -7.50 3.69
N ILE A 88 6.61 -7.27 4.74
CA ILE A 88 5.28 -6.66 4.60
C ILE A 88 5.40 -5.26 3.96
N PHE A 89 6.23 -4.38 4.54
CA PHE A 89 6.43 -3.04 4.01
C PHE A 89 7.08 -3.05 2.62
N GLY A 90 8.07 -3.92 2.39
CA GLY A 90 8.72 -4.09 1.10
C GLY A 90 7.74 -4.48 0.01
N CYS A 91 6.87 -5.47 0.25
CA CYS A 91 5.83 -5.85 -0.70
C CYS A 91 4.78 -4.75 -0.91
N GLY A 92 4.45 -3.98 0.12
CA GLY A 92 3.60 -2.79 0.01
C GLY A 92 4.19 -1.74 -0.94
N ILE A 93 5.46 -1.39 -0.74
CA ILE A 93 6.19 -0.43 -1.57
C ILE A 93 6.31 -0.95 -3.01
N LEU A 94 6.67 -2.22 -3.19
CA LEU A 94 6.77 -2.84 -4.52
C LEU A 94 5.43 -2.82 -5.26
N SER A 95 4.32 -3.13 -4.59
CA SER A 95 2.99 -3.11 -5.22
C SER A 95 2.56 -1.68 -5.59
N TRP A 96 2.88 -0.70 -4.75
CA TRP A 96 2.69 0.72 -5.07
C TRP A 96 3.54 1.14 -6.29
N GLN A 97 4.81 0.77 -6.34
CA GLN A 97 5.69 1.06 -7.48
C GLN A 97 5.24 0.36 -8.77
N LEU A 98 4.72 -0.87 -8.68
CA LEU A 98 4.11 -1.54 -9.82
C LEU A 98 2.89 -0.77 -10.34
N ARG A 99 2.05 -0.22 -9.45
CA ARG A 99 0.92 0.63 -9.85
C ARG A 99 1.40 1.90 -10.56
N MET A 100 2.45 2.53 -10.05
CA MET A 100 3.07 3.69 -10.68
C MET A 100 3.54 3.38 -12.11
N PHE A 101 4.23 2.25 -12.29
CA PHE A 101 4.65 1.79 -13.61
C PHE A 101 3.47 1.53 -14.56
N GLN A 102 2.40 0.86 -14.08
CA GLN A 102 1.19 0.63 -14.86
C GLN A 102 0.54 1.94 -15.31
N LEU A 103 0.42 2.92 -14.41
CA LEU A 103 -0.16 4.22 -14.72
C LEU A 103 0.69 4.99 -15.72
N ASN A 104 2.02 5.00 -15.56
CA ASN A 104 2.91 5.67 -16.51
C ASN A 104 2.80 5.07 -17.93
N ASN A 105 2.69 3.75 -18.06
CA ASN A 105 2.46 3.12 -19.36
C ASN A 105 1.09 3.47 -19.95
N GLN A 106 0.05 3.58 -19.12
CA GLN A 106 -1.28 4.02 -19.56
C GLN A 106 -1.27 5.48 -20.01
N LEU A 107 -0.62 6.36 -19.26
CA LEU A 107 -0.48 7.78 -19.59
C LEU A 107 0.32 7.98 -20.87
N GLN A 108 1.41 7.23 -21.06
CA GLN A 108 2.19 7.28 -22.30
C GLN A 108 1.34 6.89 -23.52
N ARG A 109 0.60 5.78 -23.43
CA ARG A 109 -0.30 5.36 -24.51
C ARG A 109 -1.38 6.40 -24.80
N LEU A 110 -1.93 7.04 -23.78
CA LEU A 110 -2.92 8.11 -23.94
C LEU A 110 -2.32 9.37 -24.58
N SER A 111 -1.06 9.69 -24.31
CA SER A 111 -0.36 10.83 -24.94
C SER A 111 -0.01 10.60 -26.42
N GLU A 112 0.04 9.34 -26.86
CA GLU A 112 0.28 8.99 -28.28
C GLU A 112 -1.00 9.15 -29.14
N PHE A 113 -2.18 9.25 -28.51
CA PHE A 113 -3.42 9.58 -29.22
C PHE A 113 -3.54 11.10 -29.40
N ASP A 114 -3.26 11.58 -30.60
CA ASP A 114 -3.45 12.98 -31.01
C ASP A 114 -4.95 13.30 -31.11
N LEU A 115 -5.53 13.70 -29.97
CA LEU A 115 -6.87 14.27 -29.92
C LEU A 115 -6.75 15.73 -30.34
N GLY A 116 -6.91 16.00 -31.63
CA GLY A 116 -6.68 17.31 -32.24
C GLY A 116 -7.10 18.54 -31.41
N ASN A 117 -6.31 19.60 -31.55
CA ASN A 117 -6.38 20.91 -30.88
C ASN A 117 -7.62 21.17 -30.00
N GLY A 118 -7.48 20.87 -28.70
CA GLY A 118 -8.37 21.38 -27.66
C GLY A 118 -8.87 20.35 -26.65
N ILE A 119 -8.72 19.05 -26.92
CA ILE A 119 -9.19 17.99 -26.03
C ILE A 119 -8.03 17.50 -25.15
N LYS A 120 -8.00 17.92 -23.88
CA LYS A 120 -7.07 17.37 -22.89
C LYS A 120 -7.56 16.01 -22.42
N ASN A 121 -6.71 14.99 -22.47
CA ASN A 121 -6.99 13.70 -21.86
C ASN A 121 -7.06 13.88 -20.33
N SER A 122 -8.13 13.37 -19.72
CA SER A 122 -8.33 13.43 -18.27
C SER A 122 -8.41 12.03 -17.66
N MET A 123 -7.71 11.82 -16.55
CA MET A 123 -7.81 10.58 -15.77
C MET A 123 -8.51 10.85 -14.44
N ASP A 124 -9.52 10.04 -14.12
CA ASP A 124 -10.19 10.11 -12.81
C ASP A 124 -9.23 9.69 -11.69
N PHE A 125 -9.11 10.55 -10.67
CA PHE A 125 -8.40 10.28 -9.42
C PHE A 125 -8.77 8.93 -8.78
N GLN A 126 -10.03 8.47 -8.90
CA GLN A 126 -10.45 7.18 -8.35
C GLN A 126 -9.73 5.99 -9.00
N ASN A 127 -9.30 6.14 -10.26
CA ASN A 127 -8.60 5.10 -10.98
C ASN A 127 -7.15 4.92 -10.50
N LEU A 128 -6.57 5.89 -9.79
CA LEU A 128 -5.19 5.76 -9.30
C LEU A 128 -5.05 4.61 -8.30
N SER A 129 -5.99 4.48 -7.37
CA SER A 129 -6.13 3.37 -6.44
C SER A 129 -4.87 3.02 -5.62
N PHE A 130 -3.94 3.96 -5.39
CA PHE A 130 -2.66 3.71 -4.72
C PHE A 130 -2.77 3.01 -3.36
N GLY A 131 -3.69 3.45 -2.51
CA GLY A 131 -3.92 2.82 -1.19
C GLY A 131 -4.35 1.36 -1.30
N ARG A 132 -5.13 1.00 -2.34
CA ARG A 132 -5.55 -0.39 -2.57
C ARG A 132 -4.37 -1.28 -2.97
N TYR A 133 -3.50 -0.79 -3.84
CA TYR A 133 -2.30 -1.53 -4.24
C TYR A 133 -1.34 -1.71 -3.05
N LEU A 134 -1.16 -0.66 -2.25
CA LEU A 134 -0.38 -0.74 -1.02
C LEU A 134 -0.94 -1.79 -0.05
N PHE A 135 -2.27 -1.81 0.15
CA PHE A 135 -2.95 -2.83 0.95
C PHE A 135 -2.73 -4.25 0.44
N VAL A 136 -2.92 -4.47 -0.87
CA VAL A 136 -2.69 -5.78 -1.50
C VAL A 136 -1.22 -6.21 -1.34
N GLY A 137 -0.28 -5.28 -1.48
CA GLY A 137 1.14 -5.53 -1.22
C GLY A 137 1.40 -5.98 0.21
N PHE A 138 0.75 -5.37 1.21
CA PHE A 138 0.85 -5.81 2.60
C PHE A 138 0.28 -7.22 2.82
N LEU A 139 -0.85 -7.55 2.21
CA LEU A 139 -1.41 -8.91 2.27
C LEU A 139 -0.46 -9.95 1.66
N ILE A 140 0.10 -9.66 0.48
CA ILE A 140 1.07 -10.53 -0.19
C ILE A 140 2.32 -10.70 0.68
N GLY A 141 2.86 -9.60 1.22
CA GLY A 141 4.03 -9.66 2.11
C GLY A 141 3.77 -10.47 3.39
N THR A 142 2.55 -10.40 3.92
CA THR A 142 2.11 -11.23 5.05
C THR A 142 2.16 -12.71 4.68
N LEU A 143 1.59 -13.09 3.53
CA LEU A 143 1.60 -14.48 3.05
C LEU A 143 3.04 -14.99 2.82
N ILE A 144 3.88 -14.19 2.16
CA ILE A 144 5.29 -14.53 1.90
C ILE A 144 6.04 -14.71 3.22
N SER A 145 5.91 -13.78 4.15
CA SER A 145 6.54 -13.87 5.47
C SER A 145 6.08 -15.14 6.20
N VAL A 146 4.78 -15.44 6.17
CA VAL A 146 4.23 -16.65 6.80
C VAL A 146 4.90 -17.90 6.23
N LEU A 147 4.95 -18.02 4.91
CA LEU A 147 5.54 -19.17 4.22
C LEU A 147 7.02 -19.33 4.54
N LEU A 148 7.81 -18.25 4.41
CA LEU A 148 9.26 -18.28 4.65
C LEU A 148 9.62 -18.74 6.07
N PHE A 149 9.00 -18.14 7.09
CA PHE A 149 9.34 -18.47 8.47
C PHE A 149 8.71 -19.76 8.96
N ARG A 150 7.54 -20.15 8.42
CA ARG A 150 6.95 -21.46 8.72
C ARG A 150 7.80 -22.60 8.14
N MET A 151 8.33 -22.45 6.93
CA MET A 151 9.24 -23.43 6.34
C MET A 151 10.56 -23.51 7.11
N LYS A 152 11.18 -22.36 7.43
CA LYS A 152 12.43 -22.31 8.18
C LYS A 152 12.32 -23.00 9.55
N ASN A 153 11.25 -22.72 10.29
CA ASN A 153 11.04 -23.30 11.62
C ASN A 153 10.76 -24.81 11.58
N ARG A 154 10.26 -25.34 10.45
CA ARG A 154 10.07 -26.79 10.25
C ARG A 154 11.40 -27.50 9.96
N SER A 155 12.26 -26.89 9.13
CA SER A 155 13.58 -27.43 8.78
C SER A 155 14.56 -27.47 9.96
N THR A 156 14.42 -26.60 10.97
CA THR A 156 15.26 -26.65 12.19
C THR A 156 14.81 -27.67 13.24
N MET A 157 13.74 -28.42 12.99
CA MET A 157 13.26 -29.50 13.88
C MET A 157 13.55 -30.90 13.34
N GLU A 158 14.17 -31.00 12.16
CA GLU A 158 14.74 -32.23 11.59
C GLU A 158 16.26 -32.23 11.83
#